data_AF-A0A6B3EXD9-F1
#
_entry.id   AF-A0A6B3EXD9-F1
#
_cell.length_a   1.000
_cell.length_b   1.000
_cell.length_c   1.000
_cell.angle_alpha   90.00
_cell.angle_beta   90.00
_cell.angle_gamma   90.00
#
_symmetry.space_group_name_H-M   'P 1'
#
loop_
_entity.id
_entity.type
_entity.pdbx_description
1 polymer ?
#
loop_
_entity_poly.entity_id
_entity_poly.type
_entity_poly.pdbx_seq_one_letter_code
_entity_poly.pdbx_strand_id
1 'polypeptide(L)' 'MQNRLARQALMRKRTTTLYSFLVYEAALRTNIGGPEVMRAQLFHMLESSQLPHVTLQVLPM' A
#
# COMPACT_ATOMS: atom_id res chain seq x y z
N MET A 1 -4.91 -5.71 15.72
CA MET A 1 -3.84 -4.76 15.35
C MET A 1 -2.47 -5.43 15.11
N GLN A 2 -2.11 -6.48 15.87
CA GLN A 2 -0.78 -7.12 15.86
C GLN A 2 -0.37 -7.76 14.51
N ASN A 3 -1.32 -8.36 13.77
CA ASN A 3 -1.04 -9.03 12.50
C ASN A 3 -0.63 -8.10 11.34
N ARG A 4 -1.05 -6.82 11.37
CA ARG A 4 -0.79 -5.86 10.29
C ARG A 4 0.69 -5.43 10.26
N LEU A 5 1.26 -5.14 11.44
CA LEU A 5 2.66 -4.76 11.59
C LEU A 5 3.60 -5.93 11.28
N ALA A 6 3.26 -7.14 11.70
CA ALA A 6 4.04 -8.34 11.42
C ALA A 6 4.13 -8.64 9.90
N ARG A 7 3.03 -8.44 9.15
CA ARG A 7 3.02 -8.55 7.69
C ARG A 7 3.88 -7.49 7.00
N GLN A 8 3.84 -6.24 7.48
CA GLN A 8 4.70 -5.17 6.93
C GLN A 8 6.20 -5.49 7.08
N ALA A 9 6.60 -6.09 8.21
CA ALA A 9 7.98 -6.50 8.42
C ALA A 9 8.43 -7.62 7.46
N LEU A 10 7.52 -8.55 7.13
CA LEU A 10 7.80 -9.64 6.19
C LEU A 10 7.92 -9.17 4.74
N MET A 11 7.12 -8.18 4.32
CA MET A 11 7.21 -7.58 2.99
C MET A 11 8.59 -6.98 2.70
N ARG A 12 9.30 -6.47 3.72
CA ARG A 12 10.65 -5.90 3.57
C ARG A 12 11.77 -6.94 3.56
N LYS A 13 11.51 -8.20 3.95
CA LYS A 13 12.57 -9.18 4.29
C LYS A 13 12.65 -10.39 3.35
N ARG A 14 11.65 -10.64 2.48
CA ARG A 14 11.61 -11.82 1.59
C ARG A 14 11.45 -11.44 0.13
N THR A 15 12.55 -11.48 -0.63
CA THR A 15 12.59 -11.24 -2.09
C THR A 15 11.86 -12.32 -2.90
N THR A 16 11.52 -13.48 -2.31
CA THR A 16 10.87 -14.60 -3.01
C THR A 16 9.34 -14.58 -2.99
N THR A 17 8.70 -13.69 -2.22
CA THR A 17 7.25 -13.65 -2.11
C THR A 17 6.70 -12.45 -2.88
N LEU A 18 5.95 -12.72 -3.94
CA LEU A 18 5.23 -11.69 -4.69
C LEU A 18 4.00 -11.23 -3.90
N TYR A 19 3.84 -9.93 -3.73
CA TYR A 19 2.67 -9.32 -3.11
C TYR A 19 1.89 -8.53 -4.16
N SER A 20 0.63 -8.87 -4.36
CA SER A 20 -0.27 -8.13 -5.25
C SER A 20 -1.40 -7.50 -4.43
N PHE A 21 -1.60 -6.20 -4.62
CA PHE A 21 -2.65 -5.42 -3.97
C PHE A 21 -3.56 -4.80 -5.03
N LEU A 22 -4.87 -4.96 -4.84
CA LEU A 22 -5.90 -4.30 -5.63
C LEU A 22 -6.58 -3.23 -4.77
N VAL A 23 -6.59 -2.00 -5.26
CA VAL A 23 -7.16 -0.86 -4.56
C VAL A 23 -8.14 -0.15 -5.48
N TYR A 24 -9.33 0.17 -4.97
CA TYR A 24 -10.29 0.99 -5.71
C TYR A 24 -9.86 2.45 -5.74
N GLU A 25 -9.99 3.11 -6.90
CA GLU A 25 -9.67 4.52 -7.05
C GLU A 25 -10.44 5.39 -6.05
N ALA A 26 -11.72 5.08 -5.82
CA ALA A 26 -12.55 5.78 -4.85
C ALA A 26 -11.92 5.80 -3.44
N ALA A 27 -11.21 4.75 -3.03
CA ALA A 27 -10.52 4.71 -1.74
C ALA A 27 -9.31 5.67 -1.68
N LEU A 28 -8.66 5.92 -2.82
CA LEU A 28 -7.55 6.88 -2.93
C LEU A 28 -8.04 8.32 -2.95
N ARG A 29 -9.28 8.55 -3.43
CA ARG A 29 -9.91 9.88 -3.52
C ARG A 29 -10.70 10.25 -2.26
N THR A 30 -11.09 9.28 -1.46
CA THR A 30 -11.83 9.51 -0.22
C THR A 30 -10.87 10.00 0.86
N ASN A 31 -11.03 11.25 1.27
CA ASN A 31 -10.15 11.84 2.27
C ASN A 31 -10.46 11.32 3.68
N ILE A 32 -9.64 10.38 4.17
CA ILE A 32 -9.76 9.82 5.52
C ILE A 32 -8.64 10.38 6.40
N GLY A 33 -9.00 11.00 7.52
CA GLY A 33 -8.03 11.57 8.46
C GLY A 33 -7.41 12.90 8.04
N GLY A 34 -7.87 13.49 6.93
CA GLY A 34 -7.44 14.81 6.47
C GLY A 34 -6.36 14.76 5.37
N PRO A 35 -6.15 15.87 4.67
CA PRO A 35 -5.31 15.92 3.46
C PRO A 35 -3.85 15.56 3.71
N GLU A 36 -3.31 15.90 4.88
CA GLU A 36 -1.93 15.55 5.25
C GLU A 36 -1.76 14.04 5.45
N VAL A 37 -2.72 13.40 6.12
CA VAL A 37 -2.71 11.95 6.35
C VAL A 37 -2.84 11.19 5.04
N MET A 38 -3.76 11.59 4.16
CA MET A 38 -3.92 10.97 2.85
C MET A 38 -2.68 11.15 1.98
N ARG A 39 -2.05 12.33 2.00
CA ARG A 39 -0.80 12.58 1.28
C ARG A 39 0.29 11.62 1.75
N ALA A 40 0.50 11.49 3.05
CA ALA A 40 1.46 10.54 3.62
C ALA A 40 1.14 9.09 3.25
N GLN A 41 -0.14 8.71 3.26
CA GLN A 41 -0.59 7.37 2.89
C GLN A 41 -0.31 7.05 1.42
N LEU A 42 -0.59 7.98 0.50
CA LEU A 42 -0.29 7.84 -0.92
C LEU A 42 1.21 7.71 -1.18
N PHE A 43 2.03 8.53 -0.52
CA PHE A 43 3.49 8.40 -0.60
C PHE A 43 3.96 7.03 -0.12
N HIS A 44 3.46 6.54 1.00
CA HIS A 44 3.84 5.23 1.53
C HIS A 44 3.46 4.07 0.58
N MET A 45 2.30 4.16 -0.07
CA MET A 45 1.88 3.20 -1.10
C MET A 45 2.84 3.22 -2.30
N LEU A 46 3.23 4.42 -2.75
CA LEU A 46 4.14 4.61 -3.87
C LEU A 46 5.57 4.12 -3.57
N GLU A 47 6.08 4.35 -2.36
CA GLU A 47 7.35 3.78 -1.90
C GLU A 47 7.29 2.25 -1.86
N SER A 48 6.18 1.69 -1.39
CA SER A 48 6.01 0.24 -1.29
C SER A 48 5.90 -0.43 -2.67
N SER A 49 5.30 0.24 -3.66
CA SER A 49 5.21 -0.27 -5.03
C SER A 49 6.53 -0.22 -5.81
N GLN A 50 7.55 0.50 -5.32
CA GLN A 50 8.89 0.49 -5.93
C GLN A 50 9.67 -0.79 -5.62
N LEU A 51 9.19 -1.61 -4.67
CA LEU A 51 9.80 -2.91 -4.39
C LEU A 51 9.55 -3.87 -5.56
N PRO A 52 10.57 -4.59 -6.06
CA PRO A 52 10.47 -5.41 -7.27
C PRO A 52 9.49 -6.59 -7.14
N HIS A 53 9.15 -6.97 -5.91
CA HIS A 53 8.24 -8.06 -5.58
C HIS A 53 6.84 -7.57 -5.14
N VAL A 54 6.54 -6.28 -5.32
CA VAL A 54 5.25 -5.69 -4.95
C VAL A 54 4.57 -5.12 -6.20
N THR A 55 3.31 -5.51 -6.41
CA THR A 55 2.46 -4.96 -7.47
C THR A 55 1.26 -4.28 -6.82
N LEU A 56 1.06 -3.01 -7.12
CA LEU A 56 -0.10 -2.24 -6.69
C LEU A 56 -0.92 -1.88 -7.93
N GLN A 57 -2.18 -2.32 -7.98
CA GLN A 57 -3.09 -2.07 -9.08
C GLN A 57 -4.27 -1.24 -8.59
N VAL A 58 -4.58 -0.18 -9.35
CA VAL A 58 -5.74 0.66 -9.09
C VAL A 58 -6.86 0.27 -10.04
N LEU A 59 -8.00 -0.09 -9.49
CA LEU A 59 -9.22 -0.35 -10.23
C LEU A 59 -9.98 0.98 -10.41
N PRO A 60 -10.13 1.47 -11.66
CA PRO A 60 -10.94 2.63 -11.94
C PRO A 60 -12.42 2.27 -11.73
N MET A 61 -13.17 3.19 -11.12
CA MET A 61 -14.58 3.08 -10.81
C MET A 61 -15.31 4.33 -11.28
#